data_AF-A0A0A5HXE4-F1
#
_entry.id   AF-A0A0A5HXE4-F1
#
_cell.length_a   1.000
_cell.length_b   1.000
_cell.length_c   1.000
_cell.angle_alpha   90.00
_cell.angle_beta   90.00
_cell.angle_gamma   90.00
#
_symmetry.space_group_name_H-M   'P 1'
#
loop_
_entity.id
_entity.type
_entity.pdbx_description
1 polymer ?
#
loop_
_entity_poly.entity_id
_entity_poly.type
_entity_poly.pdbx_seq_one_letter_code
_entity_poly.pdbx_strand_id
1 'polypeptide(L)'
;MIVTNAFSDKLSEESKQNWLSYWKHFSEQDYHYCAERNCTKQHQHGVLVTQSSFCQRALFVVPLCAEHSNSFVSQIEIDDGASIVPTELSL
;
A
#
# COMPACT_ATOMS: atom_id res chain seq x y z
N MET A 1 -7.26 -9.74 1.59
CA MET A 1 -6.04 -10.09 2.38
C MET A 1 -5.80 -9.06 3.51
N ILE A 2 -5.38 -9.43 4.73
CA ILE A 2 -5.09 -8.44 5.80
C ILE A 2 -3.60 -8.03 5.79
N VAL A 3 -3.33 -6.73 5.84
CA VAL A 3 -1.98 -6.16 5.93
C VAL A 3 -1.86 -5.20 7.10
N THR A 4 -0.66 -5.07 7.65
CA THR A 4 -0.35 -4.19 8.79
C THR A 4 0.54 -3.04 8.34
N ASN A 5 0.31 -1.83 8.85
CA ASN A 5 1.20 -0.70 8.59
C ASN A 5 2.63 -1.04 9.04
N ALA A 6 3.60 -0.88 8.13
CA ALA A 6 5.00 -1.14 8.42
C ALA A 6 5.67 -0.01 9.23
N PHE A 7 5.08 1.20 9.24
CA PHE A 7 5.61 2.39 9.90
C PHE A 7 4.65 2.83 11.00
N SER A 8 5.16 2.93 12.23
CA SER A 8 4.43 3.52 13.36
C SER A 8 4.19 5.01 13.18
N ASP A 9 5.05 5.68 12.41
CA ASP A 9 5.03 7.12 12.19
C ASP A 9 4.38 7.49 10.85
N LYS A 10 3.75 8.66 10.81
CA LYS A 10 3.17 9.19 9.57
C LYS A 10 4.27 9.51 8.57
N LEU A 11 4.30 8.77 7.46
CA LEU A 11 5.12 9.11 6.31
C LEU A 11 4.76 10.50 5.77
N SER A 12 5.77 11.24 5.28
CA SER A 12 5.55 12.51 4.60
C SER A 12 4.74 12.31 3.31
N GLU A 13 4.01 13.34 2.88
CA GLU A 13 3.25 13.30 1.62
C GLU A 13 4.15 12.99 0.42
N GLU A 14 5.37 13.55 0.39
CA GLU A 14 6.37 13.25 -0.65
C GLU A 14 6.74 11.77 -0.68
N SER A 15 7.00 11.17 0.49
CA SER A 15 7.33 9.74 0.58
C SER A 15 6.19 8.87 0.05
N LYS A 16 4.95 9.23 0.37
CA LYS A 16 3.76 8.52 -0.12
C LYS A 16 3.61 8.60 -1.64
N GLN A 17 3.92 9.74 -2.25
CA GLN A 17 3.89 9.89 -3.70
C GLN A 17 5.01 9.10 -4.40
N ASN A 18 6.21 9.08 -3.80
CA ASN A 18 7.32 8.28 -4.30
C ASN A 18 6.99 6.78 -4.28
N TRP A 19 6.42 6.29 -3.18
CA TRP A 19 5.95 4.91 -3.07
C TRP A 19 4.80 4.60 -4.03
N LEU A 20 3.87 5.54 -4.25
CA LEU A 20 2.82 5.34 -5.25
C LEU A 20 3.42 5.17 -6.65
N SER A 21 4.43 5.97 -6.98
CA SER A 21 5.11 5.93 -8.28
C SER A 21 5.86 4.61 -8.46
N TYR A 22 6.53 4.13 -7.41
CA TYR A 22 7.13 2.79 -7.38
C TYR A 22 6.08 1.71 -7.61
N TRP A 23 4.98 1.76 -6.86
CA TRP A 23 3.90 0.78 -6.98
C TRP A 23 3.32 0.78 -8.40
N LYS A 24 3.04 1.95 -8.99
CA LYS A 24 2.53 2.08 -10.37
C LYS A 24 3.48 1.51 -11.43
N HIS A 25 4.79 1.58 -11.18
CA HIS A 25 5.79 1.07 -12.11
C HIS A 25 5.79 -0.47 -12.16
N PHE A 26 5.62 -1.11 -11.01
CA PHE A 26 5.67 -2.57 -10.88
C PHE A 26 4.29 -3.23 -10.80
N SER A 27 3.22 -2.46 -10.63
CA SER A 27 1.86 -2.97 -10.70
C SER A 27 1.56 -3.29 -12.17
N GLU A 28 1.46 -4.58 -12.48
CA GLU A 28 1.11 -5.04 -13.83
C GLU A 28 -0.38 -4.80 -14.17
N GLN A 29 -1.16 -4.23 -13.24
CA GLN A 29 -2.59 -4.02 -13.35
C GLN A 29 -2.94 -2.54 -13.37
N ASP A 30 -3.87 -2.18 -14.25
CA ASP A 30 -4.46 -0.85 -14.32
C ASP A 30 -5.51 -0.70 -13.20
N TYR A 31 -5.04 -0.52 -11.98
CA TYR A 31 -5.86 -0.45 -10.77
C TYR A 31 -5.86 0.97 -10.23
N HIS A 32 -7.01 1.66 -10.33
CA HIS A 32 -7.15 3.10 -10.04
C HIS A 32 -7.74 3.42 -8.66
N TYR A 33 -8.20 2.41 -7.95
CA TYR A 33 -8.94 2.56 -6.70
C TYR A 33 -8.04 2.37 -5.48
N CYS A 34 -8.58 2.71 -4.31
CA CYS A 34 -7.95 2.42 -3.03
C CYS A 34 -7.94 0.91 -2.81
N ALA A 35 -6.79 0.36 -2.45
CA ALA A 35 -6.64 -1.06 -2.21
C ALA A 35 -7.43 -1.59 -1.00
N GLU A 36 -7.98 -0.72 -0.15
CA GLU A 36 -8.86 -1.13 0.94
C GLU A 36 -10.19 -1.68 0.40
N ARG A 37 -10.60 -2.85 0.89
CA ARG A 37 -11.71 -3.67 0.37
C ARG A 37 -13.05 -2.94 0.24
N ASN A 38 -13.33 -1.97 1.10
CA ASN A 38 -14.60 -1.24 1.13
C ASN A 38 -14.48 0.21 0.62
N CYS A 39 -13.37 0.54 -0.06
CA CYS A 39 -13.10 1.89 -0.50
C CYS A 39 -13.17 2.03 -2.01
N THR A 40 -14.10 2.84 -2.49
CA THR A 40 -14.24 3.15 -3.93
C THR A 40 -13.55 4.44 -4.35
N LYS A 41 -12.83 5.10 -3.42
CA LYS A 41 -12.06 6.32 -3.72
C LYS A 41 -10.84 5.97 -4.57
N GLN A 42 -10.40 6.91 -5.41
CA GLN A 42 -9.16 6.73 -6.17
C GLN A 42 -7.93 6.69 -5.24
N HIS A 43 -6.94 5.89 -5.62
CA HIS A 43 -5.67 5.91 -4.89
C HIS A 43 -4.93 7.23 -5.13
N GLN A 44 -4.27 7.72 -4.09
CA GLN A 44 -3.46 8.93 -4.16
C GLN A 44 -2.09 8.74 -3.51
N HIS A 45 -1.90 7.72 -2.69
CA HIS A 45 -0.70 7.47 -1.90
C HIS A 45 -0.28 6.01 -1.95
N GLY A 46 1.02 5.74 -2.00
CA GLY A 46 1.59 4.42 -1.75
C GLY A 46 1.98 4.33 -0.29
N VAL A 47 1.59 3.25 0.37
CA VAL A 47 1.96 2.99 1.77
C VAL A 47 2.69 1.67 1.90
N LEU A 48 3.59 1.61 2.86
CA LEU A 48 4.34 0.41 3.16
C LEU A 48 3.61 -0.44 4.20
N VAL A 49 3.47 -1.72 3.87
CA VAL A 49 2.75 -2.70 4.68
C VAL A 49 3.56 -3.96 4.85
N THR A 50 3.28 -4.67 5.93
CA THR A 50 3.75 -6.02 6.18
C THR A 50 2.58 -6.99 6.15
N GLN A 51 2.84 -8.21 5.68
CA GLN A 51 1.88 -9.30 5.78
C GLN A 51 2.25 -10.17 6.98
N SER A 52 1.27 -10.44 7.85
CA SER A 52 1.47 -11.26 9.05
C SER A 52 1.82 -12.72 8.72
N SER A 53 1.50 -13.17 7.50
CA SER A 53 1.62 -14.55 7.04
C SER A 53 3.04 -14.98 6.66
N PHE A 54 3.97 -14.04 6.47
CA PHE A 54 5.33 -14.34 6.04
C PHE A 54 6.31 -14.30 7.23
N CYS A 55 7.09 -15.37 7.41
CA CYS A 55 8.12 -15.48 8.46
C CYS A 55 9.25 -14.45 8.33
N GLN A 56 9.37 -13.78 7.18
CA GLN A 56 10.30 -12.69 6.93
C GLN A 56 9.48 -11.40 6.88
N ARG A 57 9.97 -10.34 7.55
CA ARG A 57 9.37 -8.99 7.55
C ARG A 57 9.53 -8.33 6.17
N ALA A 58 8.99 -8.96 5.14
CA ALA A 58 8.94 -8.42 3.80
C ALA A 58 8.04 -7.18 3.82
N LEU A 59 8.56 -6.11 3.23
CA LEU A 59 7.82 -4.87 3.04
C LEU A 59 7.19 -4.89 1.66
N PHE A 60 5.95 -4.44 1.61
CA PHE A 60 5.19 -4.32 0.40
C PHE A 60 4.61 -2.92 0.28
N VAL A 61 4.36 -2.48 -0.93
CA VAL A 61 3.67 -1.24 -1.24
C VAL A 61 2.25 -1.56 -1.70
N VAL A 62 1.28 -0.82 -1.17
CA VAL A 62 -0.11 -0.84 -1.62
C VAL A 62 -0.64 0.58 -1.87
N PRO A 63 -1.52 0.77 -2.85
CA PRO A 63 -2.08 2.07 -3.18
C PRO A 63 -3.31 2.36 -2.30
N LEU A 64 -3.33 3.48 -1.61
CA LEU A 64 -4.47 3.91 -0.80
C LEU A 64 -4.92 5.31 -1.20
N CYS A 65 -6.18 5.64 -0.90
CA CYS A 65 -6.65 7.02 -0.97
C CYS A 65 -6.03 7.87 0.15
N ALA A 66 -6.08 9.19 0.02
CA ALA A 66 -5.50 10.10 1.02
C ALA A 66 -6.07 9.85 2.44
N GLU A 67 -7.37 9.61 2.56
CA GLU A 67 -8.03 9.35 3.85
C GLU A 67 -7.49 8.10 4.53
N HIS A 68 -7.48 6.96 3.83
CA HIS A 68 -6.95 5.72 4.38
C HIS A 68 -5.46 5.84 4.68
N SER A 69 -4.65 6.42 3.79
CA SER A 69 -3.22 6.60 4.04
C SER A 69 -2.91 7.48 5.27
N ASN A 70 -3.80 8.42 5.60
CA ASN A 70 -3.61 9.37 6.71
C ASN A 70 -4.11 8.82 8.06
N SER A 71 -5.09 7.91 8.01
CA SER A 71 -5.70 7.25 9.16
C SER A 71 -5.17 5.82 9.37
N PHE A 72 -4.22 5.36 8.54
CA PHE A 72 -3.70 4.00 8.60
C PHE A 72 -2.70 3.84 9.75
N VAL A 73 -3.18 3.32 10.88
CA VAL A 73 -2.36 3.13 12.10
C VAL A 73 -2.12 1.66 12.44
N SER A 74 -3.06 0.79 12.07
CA SER A 74 -3.03 -0.62 12.47
C SER A 74 -3.02 -1.54 11.24
N GLN A 75 -4.19 -2.06 10.89
CA GLN A 75 -4.37 -3.08 9.87
C GLN A 75 -5.52 -2.68 8.98
N ILE A 76 -5.43 -3.06 7.71
CA ILE A 76 -6.50 -2.91 6.74
C ILE A 76 -6.67 -4.20 5.97
N GLU A 77 -7.89 -4.43 5.52
CA GLU A 77 -8.18 -5.48 4.58
C GLU A 77 -8.03 -4.94 3.16
N ILE A 78 -7.14 -5.58 2.42
CA ILE A 78 -6.87 -5.31 1.01
C ILE A 78 -7.83 -6.11 0.14
N ASP A 79 -8.40 -5.42 -0.85
CA ASP A 79 -9.21 -5.98 -1.92
C ASP A 79 -8.41 -7.02 -2.72
N ASP A 80 -9.04 -8.13 -3.08
CA ASP A 80 -8.36 -9.22 -3.78
C ASP A 80 -7.95 -8.83 -5.21
N GLY A 81 -8.54 -7.77 -5.78
CA GLY A 81 -8.14 -7.20 -7.06
C GLY A 81 -6.98 -6.19 -6.97
N ALA A 82 -6.55 -5.80 -5.76
CA ALA A 82 -5.47 -4.84 -5.59
C ALA A 82 -4.10 -5.54 -5.66
N SER A 83 -3.21 -5.03 -6.51
CA SER A 83 -1.84 -5.52 -6.59
C SER A 83 -1.02 -5.09 -5.36
N ILE A 84 -0.25 -6.02 -4.81
CA ILE A 84 0.67 -5.78 -3.70
C ILE A 84 2.10 -5.95 -4.21
N VAL A 85 2.92 -4.91 -4.14
CA VAL A 85 4.25 -4.88 -4.78
C VAL A 85 5.34 -5.01 -3.71
N PRO A 86 6.25 -5.99 -3.77
CA PRO A 86 7.39 -6.08 -2.86
C PRO A 86 8.35 -4.90 -3.03
N THR A 87 8.93 -4.36 -1.95
CA THR A 87 9.93 -3.28 -2.04
C THR A 87 11.33 -3.76 -2.42
N GLU A 88 11.56 -5.08 -2.45
CA GLU A 88 12.85 -5.68 -2.78
C GLU A 88 13.09 -5.83 -4.28
N LEU A 89 12.15 -5.36 -5.12
CA LEU A 89 12.33 -5.35 -6.56
C LEU A 89 13.36 -4.29 -6.93
N SER A 90 14.42 -4.73 -7.60
CA SER A 90 15.51 -3.88 -8.10
C SER A 90 14.97 -2.98 -9.23
N LEU A 91 15.18 -1.66 -9.11
CA LEU A 91 15.02 -0.71 -10.23
C LEU A 91 16.19 -0.82 -11.21
#